data_AF-A0A8S3R9S1-F1
#
_entry.id   AF-A0A8S3R9S1-F1
#
_cell.length_a   1.000
_cell.length_b   1.000
_cell.length_c   1.000
_cell.angle_alpha   90.00
_cell.angle_beta   90.00
_cell.angle_gamma   90.00
#
_symmetry.space_group_name_H-M   'P 1'
#
loop_
_entity.id
_entity.type
_entity.pdbx_description
1 polymer ?
#
loop_
_entity_poly.entity_id
_entity_poly.type
_entity_poly.pdbx_seq_one_letter_code
_entity_poly.pdbx_strand_id
1 'polypeptide(L)'
;MASSQMCGPCTRMDKSASAVKFCSDCEDSLCADCVKNHKAIKATAFHHLIDEVQTGKVFSIRRTCSDHPDMSLEFYCSNHESLCCRTCSVNTHRTCGKILPIDVAARGIKSSVMLNDVKADLNNLLKTTEQLVEDRAKTRKTSEKLKRLLYKQ
;
A
#
# COMPACT_ATOMS: atom_id res chain seq x y z
N MET A 1 4.16 -14.20 7.99
CA MET A 1 3.83 -15.12 6.88
C MET A 1 3.28 -14.27 5.76
N ALA A 2 4.02 -14.06 4.67
CA ALA A 2 3.54 -13.31 3.51
C ALA A 2 2.53 -14.19 2.76
N SER A 3 1.29 -13.74 2.65
CA SER A 3 0.26 -14.44 1.87
C SER A 3 0.56 -14.22 0.38
N SER A 4 1.25 -15.16 -0.27
CA SER A 4 1.48 -15.09 -1.71
C SER A 4 0.17 -15.35 -2.45
N GLN A 5 -0.41 -14.34 -3.12
CA GLN A 5 -1.56 -14.60 -3.97
C GLN A 5 -1.10 -15.24 -5.28
N MET A 6 -1.96 -16.09 -5.85
CA MET A 6 -1.73 -16.73 -7.14
C MET A 6 -2.29 -15.85 -8.26
N CYS A 7 -1.69 -15.97 -9.44
CA CYS A 7 -2.14 -15.30 -10.65
C CYS A 7 -3.49 -15.86 -11.10
N GLY A 8 -4.55 -15.05 -11.08
CA GLY A 8 -5.89 -15.49 -11.43
C GLY A 8 -6.02 -16.03 -12.86
N PRO A 9 -5.47 -15.36 -13.90
CA PRO A 9 -5.49 -15.91 -15.26
C PRO A 9 -4.76 -17.26 -15.40
N CYS A 10 -3.67 -17.46 -14.64
CA CYS A 10 -2.98 -18.75 -14.63
C CYS A 10 -3.82 -19.82 -13.93
N THR A 11 -4.44 -19.49 -12.80
CA THR A 11 -5.31 -20.42 -12.08
C THR A 11 -6.51 -20.85 -12.92
N ARG A 12 -7.10 -19.95 -13.71
CA ARG A 12 -8.18 -20.28 -14.66
C ARG A 12 -7.74 -21.22 -15.80
N MET A 13 -6.44 -21.35 -16.03
CA MET A 13 -5.83 -22.25 -17.03
C MET A 13 -5.10 -23.43 -16.38
N ASP A 14 -5.45 -23.77 -15.13
CA ASP A 14 -4.83 -24.86 -14.35
C ASP A 14 -3.31 -24.73 -14.16
N LYS A 15 -2.79 -23.50 -14.21
CA LYS A 15 -1.39 -23.18 -13.96
C LYS A 15 -1.23 -22.49 -12.62
N SER A 16 -0.24 -22.91 -11.84
CA SER A 16 0.14 -22.22 -10.61
C SER A 16 1.30 -21.28 -10.89
N ALA A 17 1.06 -19.98 -10.73
CA ALA A 17 2.08 -18.95 -10.83
C ALA A 17 1.82 -17.90 -9.75
N SER A 18 2.88 -17.51 -9.02
CA SER A 18 2.76 -16.43 -8.04
C SER A 18 2.45 -15.13 -8.75
N ALA A 19 1.47 -14.40 -8.23
CA ALA A 19 1.24 -13.04 -8.67
C ALA A 19 2.37 -12.12 -8.17
N VAL A 20 2.60 -11.05 -8.93
CA VAL A 20 3.58 -10.01 -8.63
C VAL A 20 2.95 -8.60 -8.67
N LYS A 21 1.82 -8.45 -9.35
CA LYS A 21 1.05 -7.22 -9.43
C LYS A 21 -0.44 -7.51 -9.39
N PHE A 22 -1.21 -6.58 -8.84
CA PHE A 22 -2.67 -6.59 -8.90
C PHE A 22 -3.16 -5.55 -9.92
N CYS A 23 -4.05 -5.95 -10.83
CA CYS A 23 -4.73 -5.03 -11.72
C CYS A 23 -6.00 -4.53 -11.06
N SER A 24 -6.03 -3.22 -10.79
CA SER A 24 -7.12 -2.60 -10.05
C SER A 24 -8.43 -2.58 -10.86
N ASP A 25 -8.33 -2.44 -12.17
CA ASP A 25 -9.45 -2.26 -13.09
C ASP A 25 -10.08 -3.61 -13.49
N CYS A 26 -9.27 -4.67 -13.53
CA CYS A 26 -9.75 -6.04 -13.76
C CYS A 26 -10.05 -6.80 -12.46
N GLU A 27 -9.68 -6.22 -11.32
CA GLU A 27 -9.75 -6.86 -10.00
C GLU A 27 -9.07 -8.25 -9.96
N ASP A 28 -7.94 -8.38 -10.65
CA ASP A 28 -7.25 -9.68 -10.80
C ASP A 28 -5.75 -9.58 -10.51
N SER A 29 -5.19 -10.63 -9.90
CA SER A 29 -3.77 -10.75 -9.56
C SER A 29 -3.02 -11.39 -10.72
N LEU A 30 -1.89 -10.81 -11.13
CA LEU A 30 -1.15 -11.15 -12.35
C LEU A 30 0.30 -11.55 -12.03
N CYS A 31 0.76 -12.66 -12.60
CA CYS A 31 2.19 -13.02 -12.63
C CYS A 31 2.95 -12.14 -13.62
N ALA A 32 4.29 -12.24 -13.63
CA ALA A 32 5.15 -11.42 -14.48
C ALA A 32 4.80 -11.50 -15.97
N ASP A 33 4.43 -12.69 -16.48
CA ASP A 33 4.07 -12.86 -17.88
C ASP A 33 2.67 -12.34 -18.18
N CYS A 34 1.71 -12.57 -17.29
CA CYS A 34 0.37 -11.98 -17.42
C CYS A 34 0.44 -10.45 -17.41
N VAL A 35 1.32 -9.83 -16.62
CA VAL A 35 1.57 -8.38 -16.65
C VAL A 35 2.07 -7.89 -18.02
N LYS A 36 3.01 -8.61 -18.64
CA LYS A 36 3.52 -8.25 -19.98
C LYS A 36 2.39 -8.27 -21.01
N ASN A 37 1.60 -9.33 -21.03
CA ASN A 37 0.46 -9.46 -21.94
C ASN A 37 -0.61 -8.40 -21.65
N HIS A 38 -0.86 -8.11 -20.38
CA HIS A 38 -1.82 -7.09 -19.95
C HIS A 38 -1.46 -5.71 -20.49
N LYS A 39 -0.17 -5.36 -20.52
CA LYS A 39 0.30 -4.09 -21.09
C LYS A 39 0.31 -4.07 -22.62
N ALA A 40 0.48 -5.23 -23.25
CA ALA A 40 0.53 -5.34 -24.71
C ALA A 40 -0.85 -5.26 -25.38
N ILE A 41 -1.92 -5.65 -24.68
CA ILE A 41 -3.28 -5.65 -25.21
C ILE A 41 -3.88 -4.25 -25.10
N LYS A 42 -4.36 -3.68 -26.22
CA LYS A 42 -4.93 -2.32 -26.29
C LYS A 42 -5.99 -2.03 -25.22
N ALA A 43 -6.87 -2.99 -24.94
CA ALA A 43 -7.95 -2.84 -23.98
C ALA A 43 -7.45 -2.67 -22.54
N THR A 44 -6.32 -3.28 -22.20
CA THR A 44 -5.79 -3.35 -20.82
C THR A 44 -4.49 -2.57 -20.65
N ALA A 45 -3.96 -1.97 -21.72
CA ALA A 45 -2.67 -1.27 -21.73
C ALA A 45 -2.60 -0.08 -20.75
N PHE A 46 -3.75 0.54 -20.47
CA PHE A 46 -3.88 1.69 -19.58
C PHE A 46 -4.44 1.35 -18.19
N HIS A 47 -4.61 0.07 -17.89
CA HIS A 47 -5.06 -0.35 -16.56
C HIS A 47 -4.00 -0.10 -15.49
N HIS A 48 -4.46 0.18 -14.28
CA HIS A 48 -3.62 0.49 -13.14
C HIS A 48 -3.13 -0.79 -12.49
N LEU A 49 -1.82 -1.03 -12.62
CA LEU A 49 -1.13 -2.15 -12.01
C LEU A 49 -0.42 -1.70 -10.72
N ILE A 50 -0.77 -2.34 -9.61
CA ILE A 50 -0.27 -2.05 -8.28
C ILE A 50 0.73 -3.15 -7.90
N ASP A 51 1.88 -2.80 -7.34
CA ASP A 51 2.83 -3.81 -6.83
C ASP A 51 2.23 -4.55 -5.64
N GLU A 52 2.28 -5.88 -5.66
CA GLU A 52 1.66 -6.73 -4.62
C GLU A 52 2.47 -6.73 -3.31
N VAL A 53 3.61 -6.05 -3.29
CA VAL A 53 4.53 -6.09 -2.16
C VAL A 53 4.26 -4.90 -1.24
N GLN A 54 3.72 -5.23 -0.06
CA GLN A 54 3.75 -4.48 1.23
C GLN A 54 2.45 -3.91 1.81
N THR A 55 1.28 -4.30 1.34
CA THR A 55 0.08 -4.14 2.18
C THR A 55 -0.65 -5.47 2.22
N GLY A 56 -0.48 -6.23 3.31
CA GLY A 56 -1.15 -7.51 3.58
C GLY A 56 -2.69 -7.45 3.61
N LYS A 57 -3.27 -6.35 3.13
CA LYS A 57 -4.63 -6.17 2.69
C LYS A 57 -4.54 -5.19 1.52
N VAL A 58 -4.56 -5.68 0.27
CA VAL A 58 -5.20 -4.89 -0.77
C VAL A 58 -6.63 -4.80 -0.27
N PHE A 59 -6.96 -3.74 0.46
CA PHE A 59 -8.35 -3.48 0.80
C PHE A 59 -9.04 -3.45 -0.54
N SER A 60 -9.94 -4.40 -0.78
CA SER A 60 -11.02 -4.23 -1.74
C SER A 60 -11.83 -3.04 -1.24
N ILE A 61 -11.29 -1.84 -1.44
CA ILE A 61 -12.00 -0.60 -1.21
C ILE A 61 -13.11 -0.69 -2.24
N ARG A 62 -14.33 -1.02 -1.78
CA ARG A 62 -15.51 -0.94 -2.63
C ARG A 62 -15.47 0.43 -3.27
N ARG A 63 -15.30 0.46 -4.59
CA ARG A 63 -15.31 1.73 -5.34
C ARG A 63 -16.72 2.23 -5.56
N THR A 64 -17.71 1.39 -5.28
CA THR A 64 -19.12 1.68 -5.43
C THR A 64 -19.77 1.90 -4.07
N CYS A 65 -20.82 2.72 -4.07
CA CYS A 65 -21.59 3.01 -2.88
C CYS A 65 -22.43 1.81 -2.45
N SER A 66 -22.50 1.54 -1.15
CA SER A 66 -23.32 0.45 -0.60
C SER A 66 -24.81 0.64 -0.85
N ASP A 67 -25.29 1.88 -0.80
CA ASP A 67 -26.71 2.22 -1.02
C ASP A 67 -27.02 2.43 -2.52
N HIS A 68 -25.98 2.71 -3.31
CA HIS A 68 -26.09 2.99 -4.75
C HIS A 68 -25.03 2.18 -5.51
N PRO A 69 -25.27 0.86 -5.74
CA PRO A 69 -24.25 -0.06 -6.27
C PRO A 69 -23.68 0.35 -7.64
N ASP A 70 -24.45 1.08 -8.44
CA ASP A 70 -24.04 1.55 -9.78
C ASP A 70 -23.25 2.86 -9.74
N MET A 71 -23.07 3.47 -8.56
CA MET A 71 -22.40 4.76 -8.43
C MET A 71 -21.04 4.64 -7.76
N SER A 72 -20.04 5.28 -8.36
CA SER A 72 -18.71 5.45 -7.81
C SER A 72 -18.71 6.33 -6.55
N LEU A 73 -17.84 5.98 -5.60
CA LEU A 73 -17.46 6.84 -4.50
C LEU A 73 -16.50 7.91 -5.02
N GLU A 74 -16.92 9.17 -4.96
CA GLU A 74 -16.20 10.31 -5.54
C GLU A 74 -15.89 11.41 -4.52
N PHE A 75 -16.57 11.37 -3.37
CA PHE A 75 -16.48 12.39 -2.33
C PHE A 75 -16.11 11.77 -0.98
N TYR A 76 -15.55 12.58 -0.11
CA TYR A 76 -15.25 12.30 1.28
C TYR A 76 -15.97 13.30 2.18
N CYS A 77 -16.71 12.79 3.17
CA CYS A 77 -17.41 13.57 4.16
C CYS A 77 -16.59 13.61 5.45
N SER A 78 -16.10 14.80 5.83
CA SER A 78 -15.28 14.95 7.05
C SER A 78 -16.09 14.82 8.34
N ASN A 79 -17.41 15.04 8.29
CA ASN A 79 -18.27 14.89 9.47
C ASN A 79 -18.47 13.42 9.87
N HIS A 80 -18.46 12.51 8.91
CA HIS A 80 -18.70 11.07 9.12
C HIS A 80 -17.45 10.22 8.86
N GLU A 81 -16.34 10.88 8.52
CA GLU A 81 -15.08 10.27 8.12
C GLU A 81 -15.22 9.15 7.07
N SER A 82 -16.16 9.33 6.13
CA SER A 82 -16.59 8.29 5.19
C SER A 82 -16.59 8.76 3.74
N LEU A 83 -16.44 7.80 2.82
CA LEU A 83 -16.59 8.03 1.38
C LEU A 83 -18.06 8.02 0.98
N CYS A 84 -18.44 8.87 0.03
CA CYS A 84 -19.81 8.95 -0.49
C CYS A 84 -19.85 9.16 -2.01
N CYS A 85 -20.91 8.68 -2.65
CA CYS A 85 -21.19 8.94 -4.05
C CYS A 85 -21.93 10.27 -4.22
N ARG A 86 -22.13 10.68 -5.48
CA ARG A 86 -22.85 11.91 -5.82
C ARG A 86 -24.27 11.99 -5.25
N THR A 87 -24.98 10.87 -5.14
CA THR A 87 -26.34 10.84 -4.58
C THR A 87 -26.32 10.99 -3.06
N CYS A 88 -25.40 10.30 -2.39
CA CYS A 88 -25.21 10.43 -0.94
C CYS A 88 -24.79 11.85 -0.54
N SER A 89 -24.00 12.54 -1.37
CA SER A 89 -23.55 13.91 -1.07
C SER A 89 -24.69 14.93 -1.06
N VAL A 90 -25.68 14.79 -1.95
CA VAL A 90 -26.84 15.70 -2.05
C VAL A 90 -28.02 15.31 -1.16
N ASN A 91 -28.10 14.05 -0.73
CA ASN A 91 -29.18 13.53 0.10
C ASN A 91 -28.71 13.39 1.56
N THR A 92 -28.02 12.29 1.88
CA THR A 92 -27.63 11.91 3.25
C THR A 92 -26.67 12.90 3.89
N HIS A 93 -25.75 13.46 3.12
CA HIS A 93 -24.74 14.39 3.61
C HIS A 93 -25.04 15.85 3.31
N ARG A 94 -26.25 16.18 2.83
CA ARG A 94 -26.62 17.56 2.43
C ARG A 94 -26.31 18.63 3.49
N THR A 95 -26.47 18.27 4.76
CA THR A 95 -26.25 19.16 5.92
C THR A 95 -24.84 19.07 6.49
N CYS A 96 -24.00 18.17 5.98
CA CYS A 96 -22.61 18.05 6.37
C CYS A 96 -21.82 19.21 5.78
N GLY A 97 -21.24 20.05 6.64
CA GLY A 97 -20.55 21.27 6.19
C GLY A 97 -19.25 21.04 5.44
N LYS A 98 -18.72 19.81 5.41
CA LYS A 98 -17.42 19.50 4.77
C LYS A 98 -17.48 18.20 3.97
N ILE A 99 -17.93 18.32 2.72
CA ILE A 99 -17.80 17.27 1.70
C ILE A 99 -16.77 17.73 0.68
N LEU A 100 -15.74 16.93 0.44
CA LEU A 100 -14.66 17.24 -0.46
C LEU A 100 -14.53 16.14 -1.53
N PRO A 101 -14.14 16.46 -2.76
CA PRO A 101 -13.67 15.46 -3.71
C PRO A 101 -12.54 14.61 -3.10
N ILE A 102 -12.53 13.31 -3.39
CA ILE A 102 -11.56 12.37 -2.80
C ILE A 102 -10.12 12.79 -3.07
N ASP A 103 -9.82 13.30 -4.26
CA ASP A 103 -8.48 13.75 -4.62
C ASP A 103 -8.03 14.96 -3.77
N VAL A 104 -8.94 15.88 -3.46
CA VAL A 104 -8.69 17.03 -2.59
C VAL A 104 -8.45 16.56 -1.16
N ALA A 105 -9.32 15.70 -0.63
CA ALA A 105 -9.17 15.14 0.71
C ALA A 105 -7.84 14.36 0.85
N ALA A 106 -7.52 13.53 -0.14
CA ALA A 106 -6.28 12.76 -0.18
C ALA A 106 -5.03 13.64 -0.25
N ARG A 107 -5.07 14.74 -1.03
CA ARG A 107 -3.98 15.74 -1.03
C ARG A 107 -3.81 16.38 0.34
N GLY A 108 -4.91 16.80 0.98
CA GLY A 108 -4.87 17.38 2.33
C GLY A 108 -4.22 16.46 3.36
N ILE A 109 -4.54 15.16 3.31
CA ILE A 109 -3.92 14.15 4.17
C ILE A 109 -2.44 14.00 3.83
N LYS A 110 -2.07 13.80 2.56
CA LYS A 110 -0.66 13.63 2.15
C LYS A 110 0.22 14.84 2.46
N SER A 111 -0.35 16.04 2.38
CA SER A 111 0.34 17.30 2.69
C SER A 111 0.26 17.68 4.16
N SER A 112 -0.35 16.86 5.02
CA SER A 112 -0.39 17.09 6.46
C SER A 112 1.03 17.15 7.02
N VAL A 113 1.37 18.31 7.61
CA VAL A 113 2.67 18.54 8.26
C VAL A 113 2.93 17.46 9.31
N MET A 114 1.92 17.11 10.11
CA MET A 114 2.03 16.07 11.13
C MET A 114 2.41 14.70 10.56
N LEU A 115 1.86 14.31 9.40
CA LEU A 115 2.22 13.02 8.78
C LEU A 115 3.63 13.05 8.21
N ASN A 116 4.08 14.20 7.69
CA ASN A 116 5.46 14.35 7.22
C ASN A 116 6.47 14.32 8.36
N ASP A 117 6.15 14.92 9.50
CA ASP A 117 6.98 14.90 10.71
C ASP A 117 7.10 13.49 11.27
N VAL A 118 5.98 12.78 11.46
CA VAL A 118 5.98 11.38 11.92
C VAL A 118 6.77 10.48 10.95
N LYS A 119 6.65 10.71 9.64
CA LYS A 119 7.44 9.98 8.64
C LYS A 119 8.93 10.30 8.76
N ALA A 120 9.31 11.55 9.00
CA ALA A 120 10.70 11.93 9.20
C ALA A 120 11.28 11.28 10.47
N ASP A 121 10.53 11.32 11.57
CA ASP A 121 10.92 10.70 12.84
C ASP A 121 11.11 9.18 12.71
N LEU A 122 10.19 8.48 12.02
CA LEU A 122 10.33 7.05 11.75
C LEU A 122 11.60 6.73 10.96
N ASN A 123 11.92 7.52 9.93
CA ASN A 123 13.14 7.33 9.16
C ASN A 123 14.40 7.59 9.99
N ASN A 124 14.38 8.61 10.85
CA ASN A 124 15.48 8.92 11.74
C ASN A 124 15.70 7.79 12.74
N LEU A 125 14.63 7.29 13.37
CA LEU A 125 14.68 6.15 14.29
C LEU A 125 15.23 4.91 13.59
N LEU A 126 14.78 4.61 12.38
CA LEU A 126 15.24 3.45 11.61
C LEU A 126 16.76 3.55 11.35
N LYS A 127 17.23 4.71 10.89
CA LYS A 127 18.65 4.98 10.69
C LYS A 127 19.47 4.87 11.98
N THR A 128 18.98 5.41 13.09
CA THR A 128 19.64 5.28 14.40
C THR A 128 19.71 3.82 14.83
N THR A 129 18.65 3.04 14.64
CA THR A 129 18.66 1.61 15.00
C THR A 129 19.66 0.81 14.16
N GLU A 130 19.78 1.08 12.87
CA GLU A 130 20.79 0.45 12.00
C GLU A 130 22.21 0.74 12.48
N GLN A 131 22.50 2.02 12.81
CA GLN A 131 23.79 2.43 13.34
C GLN A 131 24.11 1.74 14.67
N LEU A 132 23.16 1.67 15.60
CA LEU A 132 23.35 1.00 16.89
C LEU A 132 23.64 -0.50 16.74
N VAL A 133 23.01 -1.16 15.76
CA VAL A 133 23.28 -2.57 15.44
C VAL A 133 24.70 -2.74 14.90
N GLU A 134 25.13 -1.87 14.00
CA GLU A 134 26.51 -1.90 13.47
C GLU A 134 27.55 -1.64 14.56
N ASP A 135 27.32 -0.65 15.42
CA ASP A 135 28.27 -0.27 16.47
C ASP A 135 28.37 -1.34 17.55
N ARG A 136 27.25 -2.00 17.89
CA ARG A 136 27.27 -3.20 18.74
C ARG A 136 28.06 -4.34 18.08
N ALA A 137 27.92 -4.55 16.77
CA ALA A 137 28.67 -5.58 16.05
C ALA A 137 30.18 -5.31 16.03
N LYS A 138 30.58 -4.05 15.81
CA LYS A 138 31.99 -3.60 15.88
C LYS A 138 32.54 -3.81 17.29
N THR A 139 31.84 -3.31 18.31
CA THR A 139 32.24 -3.41 19.72
C THR A 139 32.43 -4.87 20.15
N ARG A 140 31.52 -5.76 19.73
CA ARG A 140 31.63 -7.20 19.97
C ARG A 140 32.89 -7.80 19.34
N LYS A 141 33.17 -7.51 18.07
CA LYS A 141 34.38 -7.99 17.37
C LYS A 141 35.66 -7.50 18.05
N THR A 142 35.70 -6.25 18.49
CA THR A 142 36.87 -5.67 19.17
C THR A 142 37.09 -6.32 20.54
N SER A 143 36.03 -6.54 21.32
CA SER A 143 36.06 -7.24 22.60
C SER A 143 36.58 -8.68 22.47
N GLU A 144 36.08 -9.42 21.46
CA GLU A 144 36.56 -10.78 21.16
C GLU A 144 38.05 -10.80 20.78
N LYS A 145 38.52 -9.81 20.00
CA LYS A 145 39.93 -9.68 19.62
C LYS A 145 40.82 -9.38 20.84
N LEU A 146 40.39 -8.49 21.74
CA LEU A 146 41.11 -8.17 22.97
C LEU A 146 41.20 -9.37 23.91
N LYS A 147 40.10 -10.12 24.12
CA LYS A 147 40.12 -11.35 24.92
C LYS A 147 41.14 -12.37 24.38
N ARG A 148 41.22 -12.56 23.06
CA ARG A 148 42.19 -13.46 22.44
C ARG A 148 43.66 -13.04 22.63
N LEU A 149 43.92 -11.74 22.75
CA LEU A 149 45.26 -11.21 23.01
C LEU A 149 45.66 -11.40 24.48
N LEU A 150 44.71 -11.26 25.41
CA LEU A 150 44.96 -11.40 26.85
C LEU A 150 45.15 -12.86 27.31
N TYR A 151 44.40 -13.81 26.74
CA TYR A 151 44.50 -15.25 27.09
C TYR A 151 45.60 -16.01 26.31
N LYS A 152 46.50 -15.30 25.62
CA LYS A 152 47.65 -15.88 24.89
C LYS A 152 48.99 -15.78 25.65
N GLN A 153 48.99 -15.29 26.89
CA GLN A 153 50.08 -15.45 27.87
C GLN A 153 49.80 -16.67 28.74
#